data_AF-A0A1A8KAD2-F1
#
_entry.id   AF-A0A1A8KAD2-F1
#
_cell.length_a   1.000
_cell.length_b   1.000
_cell.length_c   1.000
_cell.angle_alpha   90.00
_cell.angle_beta   90.00
_cell.angle_gamma   90.00
#
_symmetry.space_group_name_H-M   'P 1'
#
loop_
_entity.id
_entity.type
_entity.pdbx_description
1 polymer ?
#
loop_
_entity_poly.entity_id
_entity_poly.type
_entity_poly.pdbx_seq_one_letter_code
_entity_poly.pdbx_strand_id
1 'polypeptide(L)'
;DYAFMGSQIIREVVNELLTEGLQNAKVLLLAGSSAGGTGVLLNVDQVAEQLESEGHRGVQVRGLVDSGWFLDNKQYKSTDCLNTISCAPTEAIKRGIRYWGSVVPESCRQAHLGEEWNCFFGYKIYSTLKSPVFVVQWLFDEAQLTVDNVLLTGHPIHEGQWRYIQNLGQELRSTLEDVQAMFAPACLSHELITRTYWMDIQVKGTSLPRALHCWDRSL
;
A
#
# COMPACT_ATOMS: atom_id res chain seq x y z
N ASP A 1 1.11 -16.02 23.78
CA ASP A 1 0.83 -15.78 22.35
C ASP A 1 0.19 -14.42 22.16
N TYR A 2 0.46 -13.77 21.03
CA TYR A 2 -0.16 -12.51 20.62
C TYR A 2 -1.30 -12.79 19.64
N ALA A 3 -2.31 -11.91 19.61
CA ALA A 3 -3.41 -11.99 18.65
C ALA A 3 -3.11 -11.11 17.42
N PHE A 4 -3.27 -11.68 16.22
CA PHE A 4 -3.11 -10.98 14.94
C PHE A 4 -4.46 -10.95 14.23
N MET A 5 -5.20 -9.86 14.42
CA MET A 5 -6.62 -9.77 14.03
C MET A 5 -6.91 -8.59 13.08
N GLY A 6 -5.92 -8.15 12.29
CA GLY A 6 -6.04 -6.92 11.48
C GLY A 6 -7.25 -6.92 10.55
N SER A 7 -7.41 -7.97 9.73
CA SER A 7 -8.55 -8.10 8.82
C SER A 7 -9.89 -8.27 9.57
N GLN A 8 -9.89 -8.97 10.71
CA GLN A 8 -11.09 -9.10 11.55
C GLN A 8 -11.50 -7.76 12.14
N ILE A 9 -10.55 -6.94 12.60
CA ILE A 9 -10.84 -5.60 13.12
C ILE A 9 -11.50 -4.74 12.02
N ILE A 10 -10.99 -4.77 10.79
CA ILE A 10 -11.60 -4.03 9.67
C ILE A 10 -13.05 -4.49 9.45
N ARG A 11 -13.27 -5.82 9.42
CA ARG A 11 -14.61 -6.40 9.24
C ARG A 11 -15.58 -5.95 10.34
N GLU A 12 -15.17 -6.00 11.61
CA GLU A 12 -16.04 -5.62 12.73
C GLU A 12 -16.30 -4.12 12.77
N VAL A 13 -15.31 -3.28 12.42
CA VAL A 13 -15.53 -1.84 12.28
C VAL A 13 -16.58 -1.55 11.19
N VAL A 14 -16.53 -2.24 10.05
CA VAL A 14 -17.57 -2.11 9.01
C VAL A 14 -18.94 -2.55 9.53
N ASN A 15 -19.03 -3.67 10.27
CA ASN A 15 -20.27 -4.13 10.88
C ASN A 15 -20.89 -3.09 11.81
N GLU A 16 -20.08 -2.50 12.69
CA GLU A 16 -20.55 -1.46 13.62
C GLU A 16 -20.97 -0.19 12.87
N LEU A 17 -20.20 0.24 11.86
CA LEU A 17 -20.54 1.43 11.09
C LEU A 17 -21.83 1.28 10.26
N LEU A 18 -22.21 0.06 9.90
CA LEU A 18 -23.50 -0.22 9.24
C LEU A 18 -24.71 0.06 10.13
N THR A 19 -24.58 0.08 11.45
CA THR A 19 -25.65 0.56 12.32
C THR A 19 -25.62 2.07 12.52
N GLU A 20 -24.46 2.69 12.26
CA GLU A 20 -24.20 4.13 12.45
C GLU A 20 -24.35 4.99 11.19
N GLY A 21 -24.88 4.43 10.10
CA GLY A 21 -25.23 5.19 8.89
C GLY A 21 -24.50 4.77 7.62
N LEU A 22 -23.51 3.88 7.70
CA LEU A 22 -22.77 3.37 6.53
C LEU A 22 -23.69 2.67 5.53
N GLN A 23 -24.80 2.08 5.98
CA GLN A 23 -25.81 1.45 5.12
C GLN A 23 -26.44 2.43 4.10
N ASN A 24 -26.38 3.74 4.38
CA ASN A 24 -26.90 4.80 3.52
C ASN A 24 -25.79 5.49 2.70
N ALA A 25 -24.53 5.05 2.83
CA ALA A 25 -23.42 5.65 2.10
C ALA A 25 -23.52 5.36 0.60
N LYS A 26 -23.04 6.31 -0.20
CA LYS A 26 -22.87 6.10 -1.65
C LYS A 26 -21.47 5.56 -1.98
N VAL A 27 -20.49 6.00 -1.21
CA VAL A 27 -19.08 5.64 -1.38
C VAL A 27 -18.48 5.36 0.00
N LEU A 28 -17.79 4.24 0.12
CA LEU A 28 -16.89 3.92 1.24
C LEU A 28 -15.47 3.96 0.67
N LEU A 29 -14.68 4.96 1.09
CA LEU A 29 -13.26 5.04 0.75
C LEU A 29 -12.43 4.44 1.89
N LEU A 30 -11.88 3.24 1.69
CA LEU A 30 -10.94 2.63 2.60
C LEU A 30 -9.54 3.22 2.34
N ALA A 31 -9.05 4.03 3.27
CA ALA A 31 -7.76 4.72 3.14
C ALA A 31 -6.77 4.28 4.21
N GLY A 32 -5.48 4.26 3.87
CA GLY A 32 -4.43 3.93 4.83
C GLY A 32 -3.05 4.37 4.36
N SER A 33 -2.19 4.67 5.34
CA SER A 33 -0.79 5.08 5.13
C SER A 33 0.18 3.99 5.59
N SER A 34 1.34 3.89 4.96
CA SER A 34 2.41 2.93 5.30
C SER A 34 1.88 1.48 5.28
N ALA A 35 2.10 0.70 6.34
CA ALA A 35 1.52 -0.63 6.51
C ALA A 35 -0.02 -0.63 6.38
N GLY A 36 -0.70 0.45 6.76
CA GLY A 36 -2.13 0.64 6.54
C GLY A 36 -2.49 0.74 5.06
N GLY A 37 -1.63 1.32 4.23
CA GLY A 37 -1.80 1.36 2.76
C GLY A 37 -1.72 -0.03 2.15
N THR A 38 -0.74 -0.85 2.56
CA THR A 38 -0.71 -2.28 2.20
C THR A 38 -1.95 -3.01 2.74
N GLY A 39 -2.43 -2.65 3.93
CA GLY A 39 -3.69 -3.11 4.50
C GLY A 39 -4.91 -2.80 3.61
N VAL A 40 -4.97 -1.63 2.97
CA VAL A 40 -6.02 -1.30 1.99
C VAL A 40 -5.99 -2.29 0.83
N LEU A 41 -4.83 -2.54 0.22
CA LEU A 41 -4.70 -3.50 -0.88
C LEU A 41 -5.18 -4.90 -0.50
N LEU A 42 -4.89 -5.34 0.73
CA LEU A 42 -5.25 -6.67 1.22
C LEU A 42 -6.73 -6.81 1.60
N ASN A 43 -7.44 -5.71 1.88
CA ASN A 43 -8.78 -5.77 2.47
C ASN A 43 -9.87 -5.05 1.67
N VAL A 44 -9.54 -4.21 0.68
CA VAL A 44 -10.54 -3.41 -0.06
C VAL A 44 -11.62 -4.28 -0.72
N ASP A 45 -11.23 -5.38 -1.37
CA ASP A 45 -12.18 -6.30 -1.98
C ASP A 45 -12.97 -7.11 -0.93
N GLN A 46 -12.37 -7.42 0.22
CA GLN A 46 -13.09 -8.12 1.30
C GLN A 46 -14.18 -7.22 1.90
N VAL A 47 -13.92 -5.92 2.05
CA VAL A 47 -14.92 -4.94 2.50
C VAL A 47 -16.05 -4.81 1.46
N ALA A 48 -15.72 -4.80 0.16
CA ALA A 48 -16.71 -4.81 -0.91
C ALA A 48 -17.59 -6.07 -0.84
N GLU A 49 -16.98 -7.24 -0.76
CA GLU A 49 -17.69 -8.52 -0.68
C GLU A 49 -18.55 -8.64 0.59
N GLN A 50 -18.06 -8.13 1.74
CA GLN A 50 -18.83 -8.05 2.98
C GLN A 50 -20.12 -7.23 2.78
N LEU A 51 -20.01 -5.99 2.30
CA LEU A 51 -21.17 -5.12 2.07
C LEU A 51 -22.15 -5.73 1.07
N GLU A 52 -21.66 -6.36 0.00
CA GLU A 52 -22.51 -7.08 -0.96
C GLU A 52 -23.27 -8.24 -0.30
N SER A 53 -22.59 -9.02 0.55
CA SER A 53 -23.17 -10.17 1.26
C SER A 53 -24.24 -9.77 2.29
N GLU A 54 -24.10 -8.58 2.86
CA GLU A 54 -25.04 -8.00 3.84
C GLU A 54 -26.18 -7.19 3.17
N GLY A 55 -26.20 -7.15 1.83
CA GLY A 55 -27.28 -6.54 1.04
C GLY A 55 -27.07 -5.07 0.70
N HIS A 56 -25.90 -4.50 0.98
CA HIS A 56 -25.55 -3.09 0.77
C HIS A 56 -24.89 -2.82 -0.60
N ARG A 57 -25.43 -3.42 -1.67
CA ARG A 57 -24.90 -3.31 -3.06
C ARG A 57 -24.87 -1.89 -3.65
N GLY A 58 -25.53 -0.93 -3.00
CA GLY A 58 -25.52 0.48 -3.41
C GLY A 58 -24.28 1.25 -2.96
N VAL A 59 -23.50 0.70 -2.03
CA VAL A 59 -22.28 1.34 -1.49
C VAL A 59 -21.10 0.99 -2.40
N GLN A 60 -20.50 1.99 -3.03
CA GLN A 60 -19.28 1.79 -3.84
C GLN A 60 -18.05 1.78 -2.94
N VAL A 61 -17.36 0.64 -2.86
CA VAL A 61 -16.10 0.52 -2.12
C VAL A 61 -14.93 0.91 -3.03
N ARG A 62 -14.04 1.76 -2.50
CA ARG A 62 -12.84 2.25 -3.18
C ARG A 62 -11.66 2.24 -2.22
N GLY A 63 -10.44 2.11 -2.75
CA GLY A 63 -9.21 2.12 -1.96
C GLY A 63 -8.35 3.36 -2.18
N LEU A 64 -7.73 3.88 -1.12
CA LEU A 64 -6.66 4.88 -1.19
C LEU A 64 -5.43 4.37 -0.45
N VAL A 65 -4.38 4.04 -1.21
CA VAL A 65 -3.14 3.43 -0.72
C VAL A 65 -2.07 4.52 -0.66
N ASP A 66 -1.66 4.94 0.53
CA ASP A 66 -0.58 5.92 0.73
C ASP A 66 0.68 5.25 1.29
N SER A 67 1.83 5.38 0.62
CA SER A 67 3.11 4.80 1.06
C SER A 67 3.05 3.29 1.35
N GLY A 68 2.11 2.57 0.73
CA GLY A 68 1.88 1.13 0.92
C GLY A 68 2.37 0.27 -0.23
N TRP A 69 3.03 0.87 -1.23
CA TRP A 69 3.51 0.21 -2.44
C TRP A 69 5.02 -0.05 -2.35
N PHE A 70 5.37 -1.22 -1.85
CA PHE A 70 6.76 -1.66 -1.69
C PHE A 70 7.25 -2.52 -2.85
N LEU A 71 8.57 -2.59 -2.99
CA LEU A 71 9.29 -3.52 -3.87
C LEU A 71 9.92 -4.64 -3.04
N ASP A 72 9.92 -5.85 -3.59
CA ASP A 72 10.64 -7.03 -3.09
C ASP A 72 12.04 -7.12 -3.73
N ASN A 73 12.70 -5.97 -3.84
CA ASN A 73 14.02 -5.81 -4.42
C ASN A 73 15.13 -6.33 -3.48
N LYS A 74 16.35 -6.41 -4.02
CA LYS A 74 17.53 -6.75 -3.24
C LYS A 74 17.98 -5.54 -2.45
N GLN A 75 18.27 -5.74 -1.16
CA GLN A 75 18.86 -4.70 -0.31
C GLN A 75 20.18 -4.17 -0.88
N TYR A 76 20.48 -2.89 -0.63
CA TYR A 76 21.77 -2.30 -0.98
C TYR A 76 22.92 -2.97 -0.24
N LYS A 77 22.73 -3.20 1.07
CA LYS A 77 23.64 -3.98 1.92
C LYS A 77 22.87 -5.13 2.53
N SER A 78 23.15 -6.35 2.05
CA SER A 78 22.53 -7.56 2.56
C SER A 78 22.79 -7.71 4.06
N THR A 79 21.74 -8.00 4.82
CA THR A 79 21.84 -8.30 6.26
C THR A 79 21.02 -9.51 6.61
N ASP A 80 21.45 -10.25 7.64
CA ASP A 80 20.63 -11.30 8.22
C ASP A 80 19.35 -10.69 8.80
N CYS A 81 18.23 -11.36 8.56
CA CYS A 81 16.92 -10.97 9.10
C CYS A 81 16.83 -11.32 10.59
N LEU A 82 17.55 -10.56 11.42
CA LEU A 82 17.55 -10.65 12.88
C LEU A 82 16.70 -9.56 13.52
N ASN A 83 16.62 -8.38 12.89
CA ASN A 83 15.82 -7.25 13.32
C ASN A 83 14.75 -6.92 12.28
N THR A 84 13.56 -6.53 12.71
CA THR A 84 12.43 -6.21 11.82
C THR A 84 12.75 -5.08 10.83
N ILE A 85 13.52 -4.08 11.28
CA ILE A 85 13.80 -2.85 10.51
C ILE A 85 14.76 -3.11 9.34
N SER A 86 15.71 -4.04 9.50
CA SER A 86 16.73 -4.34 8.48
C SER A 86 16.47 -5.67 7.75
N CYS A 87 15.35 -6.33 8.03
CA CYS A 87 15.00 -7.56 7.34
C CYS A 87 14.59 -7.23 5.90
N ALA A 88 15.12 -7.97 4.93
CA ALA A 88 14.73 -7.80 3.54
C ALA A 88 13.20 -7.94 3.38
N PRO A 89 12.55 -7.12 2.54
CA PRO A 89 11.08 -7.07 2.42
C PRO A 89 10.45 -8.46 2.26
N THR A 90 11.00 -9.26 1.34
CA THR A 90 10.53 -10.62 1.03
C THR A 90 10.59 -11.54 2.24
N GLU A 91 11.69 -11.53 2.98
CA GLU A 91 11.88 -12.42 4.13
C GLU A 91 11.02 -12.00 5.32
N ALA A 92 10.83 -10.68 5.52
CA ALA A 92 9.96 -10.15 6.55
C ALA A 92 8.51 -10.64 6.34
N ILE A 93 7.98 -10.52 5.12
CA ILE A 93 6.62 -10.96 4.80
C ILE A 93 6.49 -12.48 4.82
N LYS A 94 7.46 -13.24 4.26
CA LYS A 94 7.43 -14.72 4.32
C LYS A 94 7.35 -15.27 5.74
N ARG A 95 8.03 -14.62 6.69
CA ARG A 95 7.94 -14.96 8.12
C ARG A 95 6.62 -14.47 8.72
N GLY A 96 6.25 -13.21 8.43
CA GLY A 96 5.05 -12.56 8.95
C GLY A 96 3.77 -13.30 8.58
N ILE A 97 3.58 -13.65 7.31
CA ILE A 97 2.35 -14.28 6.82
C ILE A 97 2.01 -15.58 7.58
N ARG A 98 3.04 -16.38 7.92
CA ARG A 98 2.90 -17.62 8.70
C ARG A 98 2.66 -17.33 10.18
N TYR A 99 3.40 -16.38 10.72
CA TYR A 99 3.32 -16.02 12.14
C TYR A 99 1.99 -15.38 12.52
N TRP A 100 1.43 -14.57 11.61
CA TRP A 100 0.17 -13.86 11.80
C TRP A 100 -1.06 -14.68 11.39
N GLY A 101 -0.88 -15.81 10.68
CA GLY A 101 -1.98 -16.53 10.05
C GLY A 101 -2.75 -15.66 9.06
N SER A 102 -2.02 -14.85 8.27
CA SER A 102 -2.62 -13.83 7.42
C SER A 102 -3.48 -14.43 6.30
N VAL A 103 -4.54 -13.71 5.96
CA VAL A 103 -5.38 -13.97 4.79
C VAL A 103 -5.09 -12.89 3.76
N VAL A 104 -4.97 -13.29 2.49
CA VAL A 104 -4.79 -12.39 1.33
C VAL A 104 -6.01 -12.52 0.41
N PRO A 105 -6.32 -11.54 -0.45
CA PRO A 105 -7.45 -11.64 -1.39
C PRO A 105 -7.40 -12.91 -2.24
N GLU A 106 -8.57 -13.52 -2.44
CA GLU A 106 -8.66 -14.82 -3.12
C GLU A 106 -8.09 -14.77 -4.53
N SER A 107 -8.40 -13.72 -5.28
CA SER A 107 -7.90 -13.52 -6.64
C SER A 107 -6.37 -13.50 -6.69
N CYS A 108 -5.73 -12.82 -5.75
CA CYS A 108 -4.27 -12.79 -5.62
C CYS A 108 -3.70 -14.13 -5.16
N ARG A 109 -4.35 -14.80 -4.19
CA ARG A 109 -3.95 -16.12 -3.72
C ARG A 109 -3.91 -17.14 -4.86
N GLN A 110 -4.92 -17.14 -5.73
CA GLN A 110 -4.98 -18.03 -6.88
C GLN A 110 -3.90 -17.72 -7.92
N ALA A 111 -3.51 -16.44 -8.08
CA ALA A 111 -2.41 -16.04 -8.96
C ALA A 111 -1.03 -16.44 -8.42
N HIS A 112 -0.89 -16.64 -7.11
CA HIS A 112 0.39 -16.90 -6.43
C HIS A 112 0.32 -18.10 -5.46
N LEU A 113 -0.26 -19.22 -5.91
CA LEU A 113 -0.42 -20.43 -5.09
C LEU A 113 0.91 -20.91 -4.49
N GLY A 114 0.96 -21.03 -3.16
CA GLY A 114 2.15 -21.45 -2.40
C GLY A 114 3.18 -20.34 -2.16
N GLU A 115 2.94 -19.14 -2.71
CA GLU A 115 3.78 -17.96 -2.53
C GLU A 115 2.92 -16.73 -2.21
N GLU A 116 1.96 -16.88 -1.30
CA GLU A 116 0.95 -15.85 -0.96
C GLU A 116 1.56 -14.56 -0.41
N TRP A 117 2.82 -14.60 0.05
CA TRP A 117 3.60 -13.41 0.41
C TRP A 117 3.74 -12.41 -0.75
N ASN A 118 3.62 -12.86 -2.01
CA ASN A 118 3.59 -11.99 -3.19
C ASN A 118 2.45 -10.95 -3.12
N CYS A 119 1.33 -11.30 -2.48
CA CYS A 119 0.15 -10.43 -2.39
C CYS A 119 0.34 -9.20 -1.48
N PHE A 120 1.45 -9.12 -0.73
CA PHE A 120 1.78 -7.94 0.06
C PHE A 120 2.50 -6.85 -0.77
N PHE A 121 2.89 -7.15 -2.02
CA PHE A 121 3.58 -6.21 -2.89
C PHE A 121 2.60 -5.61 -3.90
N GLY A 122 2.43 -4.29 -3.85
CA GLY A 122 1.41 -3.55 -4.58
C GLY A 122 1.33 -3.92 -6.06
N TYR A 123 2.47 -3.97 -6.73
CA TYR A 123 2.55 -4.26 -8.16
C TYR A 123 2.15 -5.68 -8.57
N LYS A 124 2.10 -6.62 -7.61
CA LYS A 124 1.65 -8.00 -7.84
C LYS A 124 0.16 -8.16 -7.55
N ILE A 125 -0.32 -7.56 -6.46
CA ILE A 125 -1.72 -7.65 -6.05
C ILE A 125 -2.64 -6.76 -6.90
N TYR A 126 -2.18 -5.59 -7.35
CA TYR A 126 -3.02 -4.56 -7.97
C TYR A 126 -3.83 -5.07 -9.18
N SER A 127 -3.25 -5.88 -10.05
CA SER A 127 -3.91 -6.44 -11.24
C SER A 127 -5.02 -7.44 -10.92
N THR A 128 -5.09 -7.91 -9.67
CA THR A 128 -6.08 -8.90 -9.20
C THR A 128 -7.24 -8.26 -8.43
N LEU A 129 -7.14 -6.95 -8.14
CA LEU A 129 -8.16 -6.21 -7.39
C LEU A 129 -9.38 -5.91 -8.26
N LYS A 130 -10.56 -6.05 -7.67
CA LYS A 130 -11.84 -5.70 -8.31
C LYS A 130 -12.23 -4.26 -8.02
N SER A 131 -11.95 -3.78 -6.81
CA SER A 131 -12.29 -2.44 -6.36
C SER A 131 -11.34 -1.39 -6.96
N PRO A 132 -11.82 -0.20 -7.35
CA PRO A 132 -10.96 0.89 -7.80
C PRO A 132 -10.02 1.33 -6.67
N VAL A 133 -8.73 1.45 -6.97
CA VAL A 133 -7.70 1.89 -6.02
C VAL A 133 -6.91 3.06 -6.58
N PHE A 134 -6.74 4.10 -5.76
CA PHE A 134 -5.81 5.20 -6.01
C PHE A 134 -4.51 4.97 -5.23
N VAL A 135 -3.37 5.06 -5.91
CA VAL A 135 -2.04 4.84 -5.32
C VAL A 135 -1.29 6.16 -5.12
N VAL A 136 -0.94 6.50 -3.88
CA VAL A 136 -0.06 7.60 -3.51
C VAL A 136 1.26 7.00 -3.06
N GLN A 137 2.36 7.31 -3.75
CA GLN A 137 3.64 6.68 -3.45
C GLN A 137 4.82 7.62 -3.71
N TRP A 138 5.69 7.80 -2.72
CA TRP A 138 6.96 8.48 -2.92
C TRP A 138 7.91 7.60 -3.75
N LEU A 139 8.51 8.17 -4.81
CA LEU A 139 9.50 7.41 -5.62
C LEU A 139 10.73 6.99 -4.82
N PHE A 140 11.02 7.67 -3.71
CA PHE A 140 12.10 7.36 -2.80
C PHE A 140 11.55 7.27 -1.37
N ASP A 141 10.64 6.33 -1.13
CA ASP A 141 10.00 6.18 0.19
C ASP A 141 11.02 5.79 1.27
N GLU A 142 10.99 6.47 2.43
CA GLU A 142 11.96 6.24 3.51
C GLU A 142 11.83 4.84 4.13
N ALA A 143 10.62 4.27 4.20
CA ALA A 143 10.43 2.93 4.72
C ALA A 143 11.02 1.89 3.76
N GLN A 144 10.85 2.06 2.44
CA GLN A 144 11.50 1.22 1.43
C GLN A 144 13.03 1.29 1.55
N LEU A 145 13.60 2.48 1.62
CA LEU A 145 15.05 2.66 1.80
C LEU A 145 15.57 2.04 3.10
N THR A 146 14.77 2.09 4.16
CA THR A 146 15.11 1.49 5.46
C THR A 146 15.20 -0.03 5.35
N VAL A 147 14.18 -0.68 4.77
CA VAL A 147 14.21 -2.14 4.56
C VAL A 147 15.22 -2.58 3.50
N ASP A 148 15.64 -1.67 2.62
CA ASP A 148 16.77 -1.85 1.69
C ASP A 148 18.15 -1.61 2.33
N ASN A 149 18.19 -1.28 3.62
CA ASN A 149 19.40 -0.99 4.38
C ASN A 149 20.21 0.18 3.80
N VAL A 150 19.50 1.22 3.34
CA VAL A 150 20.05 2.48 2.86
C VAL A 150 19.91 3.52 3.96
N LEU A 151 21.04 3.96 4.52
CA LEU A 151 21.10 5.03 5.52
C LEU A 151 21.48 6.35 4.88
N LEU A 152 20.64 7.36 5.06
CA LEU A 152 20.89 8.75 4.63
C LEU A 152 21.25 9.58 5.86
N THR A 153 22.55 9.74 6.11
CA THR A 153 23.09 10.34 7.35
C THR A 153 23.48 11.82 7.20
N GLY A 154 23.19 12.42 6.04
CA GLY A 154 23.64 13.79 5.71
C GLY A 154 25.12 13.88 5.29
N HIS A 155 25.87 12.77 5.36
CA HIS A 155 27.21 12.66 4.77
C HIS A 155 27.15 12.51 3.24
N PRO A 156 28.26 12.80 2.52
CA PRO A 156 28.35 12.56 1.09
C PRO A 156 27.99 11.11 0.74
N ILE A 157 27.05 10.96 -0.19
CA ILE A 157 26.57 9.65 -0.65
C ILE A 157 27.62 9.03 -1.58
N HIS A 158 28.00 7.78 -1.32
CA HIS A 158 28.89 7.04 -2.22
C HIS A 158 28.23 6.74 -3.57
N GLU A 159 29.01 6.70 -4.65
CA GLU A 159 28.49 6.50 -6.01
C GLU A 159 27.59 5.26 -6.14
N GLY A 160 27.96 4.15 -5.48
CA GLY A 160 27.16 2.93 -5.50
C GLY A 160 25.80 3.08 -4.81
N GLN A 161 25.74 3.79 -3.68
CA GLN A 161 24.48 4.07 -2.98
C GLN A 161 23.62 5.05 -3.77
N TRP A 162 24.24 6.05 -4.41
CA TRP A 162 23.55 6.99 -5.29
C TRP A 162 22.90 6.27 -6.49
N ARG A 163 23.64 5.39 -7.16
CA ARG A 163 23.11 4.57 -8.27
C ARG A 163 21.98 3.66 -7.81
N TYR A 164 22.09 3.07 -6.61
CA TYR A 164 21.03 2.26 -6.04
C TYR A 164 19.73 3.05 -5.86
N ILE A 165 19.80 4.24 -5.26
CA ILE A 165 18.64 5.12 -5.05
C ILE A 165 18.02 5.53 -6.40
N GLN A 166 18.85 5.85 -7.40
CA GLN A 166 18.35 6.18 -8.75
C GLN A 166 17.61 4.99 -9.39
N ASN A 167 18.17 3.79 -9.30
CA ASN A 167 17.54 2.58 -9.83
C ASN A 167 16.22 2.28 -9.10
N LEU A 168 16.19 2.43 -7.77
CA LEU A 168 14.97 2.26 -6.99
C LEU A 168 13.83 3.15 -7.50
N GLY A 169 14.10 4.43 -7.73
CA GLY A 169 13.08 5.35 -8.27
C GLY A 169 12.63 4.98 -9.69
N GLN A 170 13.52 4.43 -10.52
CA GLN A 170 13.18 3.94 -11.87
C GLN A 170 12.33 2.67 -11.82
N GLU A 171 12.71 1.71 -10.98
CA GLU A 171 11.97 0.47 -10.75
C GLU A 171 10.58 0.78 -10.20
N LEU A 172 10.47 1.59 -9.14
CA LEU A 172 9.18 1.97 -8.57
C LEU A 172 8.28 2.65 -9.62
N ARG A 173 8.83 3.60 -10.38
CA ARG A 173 8.10 4.25 -11.48
C ARG A 173 7.60 3.23 -12.51
N SER A 174 8.41 2.25 -12.89
CA SER A 174 8.01 1.22 -13.87
C SER A 174 6.83 0.37 -13.37
N THR A 175 6.80 0.05 -12.06
CA THR A 175 5.66 -0.69 -11.48
C THR A 175 4.35 0.07 -11.48
N LEU A 176 4.40 1.39 -11.65
CA LEU A 176 3.22 2.26 -11.66
C LEU A 176 2.73 2.58 -13.08
N GLU A 177 3.38 2.08 -14.14
CA GLU A 177 3.02 2.41 -15.53
C GLU A 177 1.59 1.99 -15.89
N ASP A 178 1.13 0.84 -15.41
CA ASP A 178 -0.23 0.32 -15.64
C ASP A 178 -1.24 0.74 -14.55
N VAL A 179 -0.81 1.54 -13.57
CA VAL A 179 -1.70 2.05 -12.50
C VAL A 179 -2.45 3.27 -13.01
N GLN A 180 -3.76 3.11 -13.20
CA GLN A 180 -4.62 4.14 -13.81
C GLN A 180 -4.77 5.41 -12.96
N ALA A 181 -4.85 5.26 -11.64
CA ALA A 181 -5.07 6.37 -10.71
C ALA A 181 -3.91 6.41 -9.69
N MET A 182 -2.98 7.34 -9.90
CA MET A 182 -1.82 7.46 -9.02
C MET A 182 -1.32 8.89 -8.83
N PHE A 183 -0.57 9.09 -7.74
CA PHE A 183 0.17 10.29 -7.43
C PHE A 183 1.57 9.92 -6.90
N ALA A 184 2.58 10.04 -7.77
CA ALA A 184 3.94 9.56 -7.49
C ALA A 184 5.02 10.66 -7.58
N PRO A 185 5.14 11.54 -6.57
CA PRO A 185 6.18 12.56 -6.50
C PRO A 185 7.59 11.98 -6.30
N ALA A 186 8.57 12.61 -6.98
CA ALA A 186 9.98 12.26 -6.91
C ALA A 186 10.67 12.86 -5.67
N CYS A 187 10.18 12.52 -4.47
CA CYS A 187 10.71 13.04 -3.20
C CYS A 187 11.11 11.90 -2.26
N LEU A 188 12.03 12.21 -1.36
CA LEU A 188 12.37 11.41 -0.19
C LEU A 188 11.45 11.82 0.96
N SER A 189 10.50 10.96 1.32
CA SER A 189 9.54 11.18 2.41
C SER A 189 8.84 9.85 2.73
N HIS A 190 8.03 9.83 3.79
CA HIS A 190 7.14 8.73 4.11
C HIS A 190 5.79 9.23 4.63
N GLU A 191 4.71 8.65 4.08
CA GLU A 191 3.31 9.06 4.27
C GLU A 191 3.01 10.48 3.75
N LEU A 192 1.83 10.65 3.16
CA LEU A 192 1.37 11.94 2.65
C LEU A 192 -0.02 12.29 3.19
N ILE A 193 -1.01 11.40 3.13
CA ILE A 193 -2.42 11.76 3.39
C ILE A 193 -2.70 12.12 4.85
N THR A 194 -1.81 11.75 5.77
CA THR A 194 -1.88 12.07 7.21
C THR A 194 -1.14 13.37 7.56
N ARG A 195 -0.42 13.99 6.61
CA ARG A 195 0.43 15.16 6.85
C ARG A 195 -0.35 16.46 6.72
N THR A 196 0.01 17.47 7.51
CA THR A 196 -0.62 18.81 7.43
C THR A 196 -0.38 19.50 6.08
N TYR A 197 0.76 19.22 5.43
CA TYR A 197 1.18 19.77 4.14
C TYR A 197 0.71 18.94 2.93
N TRP A 198 -0.18 17.95 3.11
CA TRP A 198 -0.58 17.03 2.04
C TRP A 198 -1.22 17.72 0.82
N MET A 199 -1.72 18.94 0.99
CA MET A 199 -2.31 19.75 -0.07
C MET A 199 -1.27 20.52 -0.92
N ASP A 200 -0.04 20.65 -0.41
CA ASP A 200 1.00 21.50 -1.01
C ASP A 200 1.84 20.78 -2.06
N ILE A 201 1.92 19.45 -1.96
CA ILE A 201 2.71 18.61 -2.87
C ILE A 201 2.01 18.54 -4.23
N GLN A 202 2.78 18.76 -5.29
CA GLN A 202 2.27 18.76 -6.66
C GLN A 202 3.12 17.88 -7.58
N VAL A 203 2.43 17.19 -8.49
CA VAL A 203 3.04 16.49 -9.62
C VAL A 203 2.47 17.12 -10.89
N LYS A 204 3.34 17.60 -11.78
CA LYS A 204 2.95 18.29 -13.03
C LYS A 204 1.91 19.40 -12.80
N GLY A 205 2.07 20.18 -11.72
CA GLY A 205 1.18 21.29 -11.36
C GLY A 205 -0.18 20.88 -10.78
N THR A 206 -0.41 19.59 -10.50
CA THR A 206 -1.65 19.09 -9.88
C THR A 206 -1.35 18.63 -8.46
N SER A 207 -2.12 19.09 -7.47
CA SER A 207 -1.99 18.64 -6.08
C SER A 207 -2.70 17.32 -5.84
N LEU A 208 -2.34 16.59 -4.77
CA LEU A 208 -2.99 15.32 -4.41
C LEU A 208 -4.52 15.49 -4.21
N PRO A 209 -5.04 16.48 -3.46
CA PRO A 209 -6.49 16.67 -3.33
C PRO A 209 -7.19 16.88 -4.68
N ARG A 210 -6.55 17.60 -5.61
CA ARG A 210 -7.09 17.80 -6.96
C ARG A 210 -7.09 16.50 -7.76
N ALA A 211 -6.03 15.70 -7.67
CA ALA A 211 -5.95 14.40 -8.33
C ALA A 211 -7.03 13.44 -7.82
N LEU A 212 -7.25 13.40 -6.50
CA LEU A 212 -8.33 12.61 -5.88
C LEU A 212 -9.71 13.08 -6.34
N HIS A 213 -9.94 14.39 -6.44
CA HIS A 213 -11.18 14.93 -6.99
C HIS A 213 -11.39 14.55 -8.46
N CYS A 214 -10.32 14.57 -9.27
CA CYS A 214 -10.39 14.12 -10.66
C CYS A 214 -10.72 12.61 -10.76
N TRP A 215 -10.14 11.79 -9.87
CA TRP A 215 -10.43 10.37 -9.81
C TRP A 215 -11.88 10.09 -9.40
N ASP A 216 -12.40 10.78 -8.39
CA ASP A 216 -13.81 10.66 -7.98
C ASP A 216 -14.77 10.96 -9.14
N ARG A 217 -14.44 11.94 -9.99
CA ARG A 217 -15.23 12.28 -11.19
C ARG A 217 -15.10 11.29 -12.35
N SER A 218 -14.13 10.38 -12.31
CA SER A 218 -13.86 9.42 -13.39
C SER A 218 -14.56 8.08 -13.23
N LEU A 219 -15.09 7.81 -12.03
CA LEU A 219 -15.81 6.60 -11.65
C LEU A 219 -17.33 6.82 -11.71
#